data_AF-A0A1H6CWV1-F1
#
_entry.id   AF-A0A1H6CWV1-F1
#
_cell.length_a   1.000
_cell.length_b   1.000
_cell.length_c   1.000
_cell.angle_alpha   90.00
_cell.angle_beta   90.00
_cell.angle_gamma   90.00
#
_symmetry.space_group_name_H-M   'P 1'
#
loop_
_entity.id
_entity.type
_entity.pdbx_description
1 polymer ?
#
loop_
_entity_poly.entity_id
_entity_poly.type
_entity_poly.pdbx_seq_one_letter_code
_entity_poly.pdbx_strand_id
1 'polypeptide(L)'
;MRRQIYTAADIKVLSMEDSVRERPAMYFRVAREDPALPTEILRAVLSDALHLMGGDHAQAGAEITGDLSFTVWDDQPSEPGAGLLDRHRWVQAAAAALSVRTVVEVGEHRQELAGTTPTGPPERSASAIAGTRVSFELDPAYFPPHAAISSSIESVGDLHGEWCTDKPMPHTFRDLRQDP
;
A
#
# COMPACT_ATOMS: atom_id res chain seq x y z
N MET A 1 -12.64 -7.86 -45.03
CA MET A 1 -12.19 -7.33 -43.73
C MET A 1 -11.01 -6.40 -43.96
N ARG A 2 -11.09 -5.11 -43.58
CA ARG A 2 -9.92 -4.22 -43.59
C ARG A 2 -9.04 -4.59 -42.39
N ARG A 3 -7.76 -4.84 -42.62
CA ARG A 3 -6.78 -5.09 -41.57
C ARG A 3 -6.56 -3.77 -40.83
N GLN A 4 -6.89 -3.73 -39.55
CA GLN A 4 -6.56 -2.58 -38.70
C GLN A 4 -5.03 -2.53 -38.60
N ILE A 5 -4.43 -1.43 -39.07
CA ILE A 5 -2.98 -1.25 -39.03
C ILE A 5 -2.66 -0.72 -37.63
N TYR A 6 -1.97 -1.53 -36.83
CA TYR A 6 -1.43 -1.13 -35.55
C TYR A 6 -0.27 -0.16 -35.77
N THR A 7 -0.31 0.97 -35.07
CA THR A 7 0.65 2.08 -35.18
C THR A 7 1.13 2.53 -33.80
N ALA A 8 2.15 3.39 -33.77
CA ALA A 8 2.60 3.99 -32.51
C ALA A 8 1.50 4.81 -31.81
N ALA A 9 0.49 5.31 -32.52
CA ALA A 9 -0.64 6.02 -31.92
C ALA A 9 -1.56 5.10 -31.09
N ASP A 10 -1.46 3.79 -31.29
CA ASP A 10 -2.20 2.78 -30.53
C ASP A 10 -1.46 2.37 -29.22
N ILE A 11 -0.27 2.93 -28.96
CA ILE A 11 0.50 2.71 -27.74
C ILE A 11 0.18 3.82 -26.73
N LYS A 12 -0.44 3.46 -25.61
CA LYS A 12 -0.66 4.36 -24.47
C LYS A 12 0.38 4.09 -23.40
N VAL A 13 1.16 5.10 -23.04
CA VAL A 13 2.01 5.09 -21.84
C VAL A 13 1.21 5.70 -20.70
N LEU A 14 1.09 4.97 -19.59
CA LEU A 14 0.40 5.43 -18.39
C LEU A 14 1.42 5.85 -17.33
N SER A 15 1.06 6.83 -16.52
CA SER A 15 1.74 7.03 -15.24
C SER A 15 1.50 5.81 -14.33
N MET A 16 2.31 5.64 -13.29
CA MET A 16 2.07 4.60 -12.29
C MET A 16 0.67 4.74 -11.69
N GLU A 17 0.28 5.97 -11.34
CA GLU A 17 -1.01 6.27 -10.75
C GLU A 17 -2.17 5.93 -11.69
N ASP A 18 -2.11 6.35 -12.95
CA ASP A 18 -3.12 6.01 -13.95
C ASP A 18 -3.19 4.49 -14.18
N SER A 19 -2.04 3.81 -14.23
CA SER A 19 -1.99 2.35 -14.40
C SER A 19 -2.67 1.61 -13.25
N VAL A 20 -2.41 2.03 -12.01
CA VAL A 20 -3.04 1.44 -10.82
C VAL A 20 -4.54 1.71 -10.80
N ARG A 21 -4.96 2.95 -11.08
CA ARG A 21 -6.38 3.34 -11.10
C ARG A 21 -7.17 2.69 -12.24
N GLU A 22 -6.55 2.49 -13.41
CA GLU A 22 -7.20 1.82 -14.53
C GLU A 22 -7.28 0.30 -14.34
N ARG A 23 -6.34 -0.31 -13.61
CA ARG A 23 -6.15 -1.76 -13.57
C ARG A 23 -5.76 -2.27 -12.17
N PRO A 24 -6.55 -2.01 -11.13
CA PRO A 24 -6.19 -2.37 -9.75
C PRO A 24 -5.96 -3.88 -9.56
N ALA A 25 -6.65 -4.73 -10.33
CA ALA A 25 -6.50 -6.18 -10.25
C ALA A 25 -5.07 -6.68 -10.56
N MET A 26 -4.27 -5.93 -11.34
CA MET A 26 -2.87 -6.29 -11.59
C MET A 26 -1.98 -6.07 -10.35
N TYR A 27 -2.41 -5.21 -9.42
CA TYR A 27 -1.66 -4.82 -8.23
C TYR A 27 -2.21 -5.51 -6.97
N PHE A 28 -3.54 -5.63 -6.89
CA PHE A 28 -4.28 -6.06 -5.69
C PHE A 28 -5.22 -7.23 -5.96
N ARG A 29 -5.04 -7.95 -7.08
CA ARG A 29 -5.73 -9.21 -7.45
C ARG A 29 -7.24 -9.11 -7.73
N VAL A 30 -7.92 -8.07 -7.27
CA VAL A 30 -9.36 -7.86 -7.46
C VAL A 30 -9.67 -6.60 -8.26
N ALA A 31 -10.82 -6.59 -8.92
CA ALA A 31 -11.27 -5.47 -9.76
C ALA A 31 -11.68 -4.26 -8.90
N ARG A 32 -11.83 -3.10 -9.55
CA ARG A 32 -12.24 -1.85 -8.89
C ARG A 32 -13.61 -1.98 -8.22
N GLU A 33 -14.53 -2.70 -8.86
CA GLU A 33 -15.92 -2.84 -8.44
C GLU A 33 -16.09 -3.84 -7.29
N ASP A 34 -15.03 -4.56 -6.91
CA ASP A 34 -15.05 -5.52 -5.83
C ASP A 34 -15.00 -4.80 -4.46
N PRO A 35 -16.01 -4.98 -3.58
CA PRO A 35 -16.00 -4.35 -2.26
C PRO A 35 -14.86 -4.83 -1.36
N ALA A 36 -14.20 -5.95 -1.68
CA ALA A 36 -13.03 -6.46 -0.97
C ALA A 36 -11.73 -5.72 -1.32
N LEU A 37 -11.71 -4.85 -2.36
CA LEU A 37 -10.48 -4.18 -2.82
C LEU A 37 -9.72 -3.45 -1.69
N PRO A 38 -10.34 -2.69 -0.76
CA PRO A 38 -9.62 -2.10 0.36
C PRO A 38 -8.86 -3.12 1.23
N THR A 39 -9.45 -4.30 1.44
CA THR A 39 -8.82 -5.39 2.20
C THR A 39 -7.63 -5.97 1.44
N GLU A 40 -7.74 -6.17 0.13
CA GLU A 40 -6.63 -6.66 -0.69
C GLU A 40 -5.50 -5.64 -0.85
N ILE A 41 -5.80 -4.33 -0.83
CA ILE A 41 -4.78 -3.28 -0.74
C ILE A 41 -3.99 -3.42 0.56
N LEU A 42 -4.69 -3.49 1.71
CA LEU A 42 -4.03 -3.68 3.00
C LEU A 42 -3.20 -4.97 3.03
N ARG A 43 -3.74 -6.08 2.53
CA ARG A 43 -3.04 -7.36 2.44
C ARG A 43 -1.76 -7.25 1.63
N ALA A 44 -1.82 -6.63 0.45
CA ALA A 44 -0.65 -6.47 -0.42
C ALA A 44 0.42 -5.62 0.26
N VAL A 45 0.04 -4.48 0.86
CA VAL A 45 0.98 -3.58 1.55
C VAL A 45 1.61 -4.26 2.76
N LEU A 46 0.84 -4.99 3.56
CA LEU A 46 1.36 -5.71 4.73
C LEU A 46 2.26 -6.88 4.31
N SER A 47 1.89 -7.60 3.25
CA SER A 47 2.74 -8.66 2.69
C SER A 47 4.08 -8.09 2.18
N ASP A 48 4.06 -6.95 1.50
CA ASP A 48 5.29 -6.29 1.04
C ASP A 48 6.17 -5.82 2.22
N ALA A 49 5.56 -5.23 3.25
CA ALA A 49 6.26 -4.82 4.46
C ALA A 49 6.93 -5.99 5.22
N LEU A 50 6.36 -7.19 5.14
CA LEU A 50 6.91 -8.40 5.76
C LEU A 50 8.12 -8.96 5.02
N HIS A 51 8.20 -8.85 3.70
CA HIS A 51 9.22 -9.54 2.91
C HIS A 51 10.39 -8.61 2.53
N LEU A 52 11.60 -9.02 2.87
CA LEU A 52 12.82 -8.33 2.49
C LEU A 52 13.31 -8.78 1.10
N MET A 53 14.02 -7.87 0.41
CA MET A 53 14.78 -8.22 -0.79
C MET A 53 15.91 -9.18 -0.41
N GLY A 54 15.67 -10.49 -0.54
CA GLY A 54 16.60 -11.54 -0.10
C GLY A 54 15.90 -12.78 0.44
N GLY A 55 14.60 -12.70 0.70
CA GLY A 55 13.79 -13.80 1.23
C GLY A 55 13.65 -13.78 2.75
N ASP A 56 14.39 -12.93 3.45
CA ASP A 56 14.24 -12.71 4.89
C ASP A 56 12.93 -11.98 5.22
N HIS A 57 12.54 -12.03 6.49
CA HIS A 57 11.32 -11.40 7.01
C HIS A 57 11.64 -10.26 7.97
N ALA A 58 10.93 -9.13 7.80
CA ALA A 58 10.92 -8.02 8.74
C ALA A 58 9.86 -8.24 9.84
N GLN A 59 9.97 -7.52 10.96
CA GLN A 59 8.80 -7.33 11.82
C GLN A 59 7.89 -6.30 11.17
N ALA A 60 6.62 -6.64 11.00
CA ALA A 60 5.64 -5.72 10.45
C ALA A 60 4.27 -5.90 11.10
N GLY A 61 3.45 -4.87 10.96
CA GLY A 61 2.08 -4.92 11.42
C GLY A 61 1.18 -3.88 10.76
N ALA A 62 -0.11 -4.01 11.02
CA ALA A 62 -1.12 -3.10 10.53
C ALA A 62 -2.14 -2.71 11.61
N GLU A 63 -2.59 -1.47 11.51
CA GLU A 63 -3.66 -0.89 12.33
C GLU A 63 -4.75 -0.35 11.40
N ILE A 64 -5.99 -0.80 11.55
CA ILE A 64 -7.15 -0.25 10.84
C ILE A 64 -7.76 0.83 11.70
N THR A 65 -7.84 2.05 11.18
CA THR A 65 -8.38 3.21 11.90
C THR A 65 -9.74 3.66 11.36
N GLY A 66 -10.19 3.10 10.23
CA GLY A 66 -11.47 3.39 9.60
C GLY A 66 -11.74 2.44 8.43
N ASP A 67 -12.94 2.49 7.86
CA ASP A 67 -13.33 1.58 6.77
C ASP A 67 -12.43 1.67 5.54
N LEU A 68 -11.82 2.84 5.31
CA LEU A 68 -10.91 3.14 4.21
C LEU A 68 -9.60 3.75 4.71
N SER A 69 -9.23 3.48 5.96
CA SER A 69 -8.05 4.07 6.58
C SER A 69 -7.28 3.04 7.39
N PHE A 70 -5.99 2.95 7.12
CA PHE A 70 -5.10 2.01 7.81
C PHE A 70 -3.67 2.52 7.86
N THR A 71 -2.89 1.95 8.77
CA THR A 71 -1.45 2.17 8.88
C THR A 71 -0.74 0.84 8.80
N VAL A 72 0.36 0.77 8.04
CA VAL A 72 1.30 -0.35 8.06
C VAL A 72 2.65 0.14 8.57
N TRP A 73 3.34 -0.68 9.34
CA TRP A 73 4.69 -0.40 9.81
C TRP A 73 5.59 -1.62 9.62
N ASP A 74 6.89 -1.35 9.47
CA ASP A 74 7.95 -2.35 9.42
C ASP A 74 9.21 -1.85 10.14
N ASP A 75 10.06 -2.76 10.61
CA ASP A 75 11.35 -2.45 11.21
C ASP A 75 12.51 -2.44 10.20
N GLN A 76 12.20 -2.42 8.89
CA GLN A 76 13.24 -2.46 7.87
C GLN A 76 14.10 -1.20 7.93
N PRO A 77 15.44 -1.34 7.85
CA PRO A 77 16.31 -0.19 7.75
C PRO A 77 15.99 0.58 6.46
N SER A 78 15.67 1.87 6.61
CA SER A 78 15.35 2.75 5.51
C SER A 78 16.06 4.08 5.72
N GLU A 79 16.76 4.52 4.69
CA GLU A 79 17.44 5.81 4.68
C GLU A 79 16.52 6.85 4.01
N PRO A 80 16.39 8.06 4.58
CA PRO A 80 15.56 9.10 3.99
C PRO A 80 16.14 9.53 2.62
N GLY A 81 15.43 9.17 1.54
CA GLY A 81 15.73 9.62 0.19
C GLY A 81 15.13 10.98 -0.15
N ALA A 82 15.18 11.37 -1.43
CA ALA A 82 14.51 12.58 -1.94
C ALA A 82 12.97 12.52 -1.82
N GLY A 83 12.42 11.31 -1.68
CA GLY A 83 11.06 11.03 -1.24
C GLY A 83 11.05 9.76 -0.41
N LEU A 84 10.14 9.66 0.56
CA LEU A 84 10.12 8.55 1.52
C LEU A 84 9.45 7.27 0.96
N LEU A 85 8.69 7.37 -0.13
CA LEU A 85 8.30 6.21 -0.95
C LEU A 85 9.27 6.10 -2.13
N ASP A 86 10.29 5.26 -1.97
CA ASP A 86 11.25 5.01 -3.04
C ASP A 86 10.78 3.91 -4.00
N ARG A 87 11.62 3.61 -4.99
CA ARG A 87 11.34 2.57 -6.00
C ARG A 87 11.22 1.15 -5.44
N HIS A 88 11.72 0.90 -4.23
CA HIS A 88 11.65 -0.40 -3.59
C HIS A 88 10.30 -0.61 -2.91
N ARG A 89 9.58 0.48 -2.59
CA ARG A 89 8.25 0.48 -1.96
C ARG A 89 7.11 0.68 -2.98
N TRP A 90 7.17 -0.07 -4.09
CA TRP A 90 6.21 0.11 -5.20
C TRP A 90 4.78 -0.29 -4.84
N VAL A 91 4.59 -1.27 -3.93
CA VAL A 91 3.25 -1.68 -3.47
C VAL A 91 2.61 -0.57 -2.64
N GLN A 92 3.38 0.08 -1.76
CA GLN A 92 2.95 1.25 -1.00
C GLN A 92 2.65 2.43 -1.93
N ALA A 93 3.47 2.64 -2.97
CA ALA A 93 3.19 3.65 -3.99
C ALA A 93 1.90 3.35 -4.76
N ALA A 94 1.60 2.07 -5.05
CA ALA A 94 0.33 1.67 -5.66
C ALA A 94 -0.86 1.93 -4.72
N ALA A 95 -0.72 1.65 -3.42
CA ALA A 95 -1.75 1.98 -2.45
C ALA A 95 -1.98 3.50 -2.36
N ALA A 96 -0.88 4.28 -2.34
CA ALA A 96 -0.92 5.74 -2.34
C ALA A 96 -1.63 6.31 -3.58
N ALA A 97 -1.46 5.69 -4.76
CA ALA A 97 -2.19 6.07 -5.98
C ALA A 97 -3.73 5.96 -5.86
N LEU A 98 -4.22 5.15 -4.92
CA LEU A 98 -5.65 4.99 -4.60
C LEU A 98 -6.05 5.76 -3.34
N SER A 99 -5.17 6.60 -2.80
CA SER A 99 -5.38 7.40 -1.60
C SER A 99 -5.60 8.87 -1.91
N VAL A 100 -6.48 9.51 -1.15
CA VAL A 100 -6.54 10.97 -1.07
C VAL A 100 -5.38 11.54 -0.25
N ARG A 101 -4.87 10.74 0.69
CA ARG A 101 -3.78 11.12 1.58
C ARG A 101 -2.93 9.92 1.96
N THR A 102 -1.62 10.10 1.90
CA THR A 102 -0.64 9.13 2.42
C THR A 102 0.37 9.87 3.28
N VAL A 103 0.66 9.34 4.47
CA VAL A 103 1.70 9.86 5.37
C VAL A 103 2.75 8.79 5.55
N VAL A 104 4.00 9.14 5.27
CA VAL A 104 5.14 8.24 5.36
C VAL A 104 6.06 8.79 6.44
N GLU A 105 6.44 7.94 7.38
CA GLU A 105 7.41 8.23 8.43
C GLU A 105 8.55 7.22 8.33
N VAL A 106 9.79 7.71 8.38
CA VAL A 106 11.02 6.90 8.33
C VAL A 106 12.04 7.52 9.26
N GLY A 107 12.46 6.80 10.30
CA GLY A 107 13.40 7.34 11.28
C GLY A 107 12.86 8.62 11.93
N GLU A 108 13.59 9.73 11.78
CA GLU A 108 13.18 11.06 12.24
C GLU A 108 12.43 11.88 11.17
N HIS A 109 12.09 11.32 10.01
CA HIS A 109 11.50 12.05 8.89
C HIS A 109 10.03 11.67 8.67
N ARG A 110 9.23 12.65 8.24
CA ARG A 110 7.82 12.51 7.86
C ARG A 110 7.57 13.23 6.55
N GLN A 111 6.79 12.63 5.65
CA GLN A 111 6.35 13.25 4.40
C GLN A 111 4.90 12.91 4.12
N GLU A 112 4.15 13.88 3.61
CA GLU A 112 2.75 13.70 3.20
C GLU A 112 2.65 13.73 1.68
N LEU A 113 1.75 12.90 1.14
CA LEU A 113 1.49 12.74 -0.27
C LEU A 113 -0.01 12.85 -0.55
N ALA A 114 -0.34 13.43 -1.70
CA ALA A 114 -1.66 13.36 -2.32
C ALA A 114 -1.54 12.47 -3.56
N GLY A 115 -2.18 11.30 -3.53
CA GLY A 115 -1.85 10.24 -4.48
C GLY A 115 -0.39 9.79 -4.30
N THR A 116 0.34 9.74 -5.42
CA THR A 116 1.79 9.45 -5.42
C THR A 116 2.68 10.70 -5.31
N THR A 117 2.09 11.89 -5.23
CA THR A 117 2.82 13.16 -5.29
C THR A 117 3.07 13.74 -3.90
N PRO A 118 4.32 14.01 -3.50
CA PRO A 118 4.60 14.73 -2.26
C PRO A 118 3.95 16.11 -2.22
N THR A 119 3.32 16.45 -1.10
CA THR A 119 2.76 17.79 -0.86
C THR A 119 3.82 18.79 -0.41
N GLY A 120 5.01 18.30 -0.03
CA GLY A 120 6.16 19.09 0.39
C GLY A 120 7.43 18.22 0.55
N PRO A 121 8.56 18.84 0.91
CA PRO A 121 9.77 18.10 1.27
C PRO A 121 9.55 17.27 2.56
N PRO A 122 10.36 16.24 2.83
CA PRO A 122 10.35 15.58 4.12
C PRO A 122 10.66 16.54 5.27
N GLU A 123 9.89 16.45 6.34
CA GLU A 123 10.02 17.23 7.57
C GLU A 123 10.48 16.33 8.72
N ARG A 124 10.93 16.92 9.83
CA ARG A 124 11.24 16.12 11.03
C ARG A 124 9.95 15.67 11.72
N SER A 125 9.84 14.37 11.99
CA SER A 125 8.78 13.82 12.83
C SER A 125 9.01 14.18 14.30
N ALA A 126 7.92 14.31 15.05
CA ALA A 126 7.96 14.57 16.49
C ALA A 126 8.48 13.37 17.30
N SER A 127 8.42 12.16 16.72
CA SER A 127 8.93 10.94 17.33
C SER A 127 9.75 10.17 16.31
N ALA A 128 11.01 9.91 16.63
CA ALA A 128 11.80 8.99 15.83
C ALA A 128 11.23 7.57 15.96
N ILE A 129 11.03 6.90 14.82
CA ILE A 129 10.62 5.49 14.78
C ILE A 129 11.78 4.61 14.31
N ALA A 130 11.81 3.37 14.79
CA ALA A 130 12.67 2.36 14.17
C ALA A 130 11.94 1.83 12.92
N GLY A 131 12.56 2.01 11.75
CA GLY A 131 12.00 1.55 10.47
C GLY A 131 11.02 2.55 9.83
N THR A 132 9.96 2.02 9.24
CA THR A 132 9.00 2.77 8.41
C THR A 132 7.58 2.61 8.91
N ARG A 133 6.80 3.69 8.90
CA ARG A 133 5.36 3.69 9.16
C ARG A 133 4.66 4.45 8.04
N VAL A 134 3.65 3.84 7.42
CA VAL A 134 2.89 4.45 6.32
C VAL A 134 1.40 4.38 6.64
N SER A 135 0.76 5.54 6.72
CA SER A 135 -0.68 5.69 6.91
C SER A 135 -1.36 6.07 5.60
N PHE A 136 -2.46 5.40 5.28
CA PHE A 136 -3.23 5.60 4.06
C PHE A 136 -4.66 5.99 4.40
N GLU A 137 -5.17 6.99 3.68
CA GLU A 137 -6.59 7.33 3.60
C GLU A 137 -7.03 7.12 2.14
N LEU A 138 -7.71 6.00 1.90
CA LEU A 138 -8.14 5.59 0.56
C LEU A 138 -9.24 6.53 0.03
N ASP A 139 -9.23 6.82 -1.28
CA ASP A 139 -10.15 7.75 -1.94
C ASP A 139 -11.58 7.19 -2.02
N PRO A 140 -12.54 7.64 -1.19
CA PRO A 140 -13.90 7.09 -1.21
C PRO A 140 -14.63 7.29 -2.54
N ALA A 141 -14.21 8.24 -3.39
CA ALA A 141 -14.78 8.43 -4.72
C ALA A 141 -14.30 7.37 -5.73
N TYR A 142 -13.20 6.68 -5.44
CA TYR A 142 -12.67 5.61 -6.28
C TYR A 142 -13.38 4.28 -6.04
N PHE A 143 -13.67 3.94 -4.78
CA PHE A 143 -14.23 2.65 -4.36
C PHE A 143 -15.76 2.60 -4.52
N PRO A 144 -16.35 1.39 -4.67
CA PRO A 144 -17.80 1.25 -4.68
C PRO A 144 -18.38 1.58 -3.30
N PRO A 145 -19.67 1.97 -3.23
CA PRO A 145 -20.36 2.15 -1.96
C PRO A 145 -20.22 0.90 -1.08
N HIS A 146 -20.03 1.10 0.22
CA HIS A 146 -19.84 0.04 1.22
C HIS A 146 -18.55 -0.78 1.10
N ALA A 147 -17.61 -0.39 0.23
CA ALA A 147 -16.25 -0.94 0.30
C ALA A 147 -15.63 -0.60 1.66
N ALA A 148 -15.11 -1.61 2.33
CA ALA A 148 -14.50 -1.47 3.65
C ALA A 148 -13.40 -2.49 3.86
N ILE A 149 -12.42 -2.14 4.68
CA ILE A 149 -11.42 -3.08 5.17
C ILE A 149 -12.09 -4.05 6.14
N SER A 150 -11.93 -5.35 5.88
CA SER A 150 -12.43 -6.41 6.75
C SER A 150 -11.80 -6.32 8.13
N SER A 151 -12.62 -6.52 9.17
CA SER A 151 -12.17 -6.62 10.56
C SER A 151 -11.54 -7.97 10.91
N SER A 152 -11.71 -8.98 10.04
CA SER A 152 -11.18 -10.32 10.29
C SER A 152 -9.76 -10.48 9.75
N ILE A 153 -8.83 -10.86 10.63
CA ILE A 153 -7.48 -11.26 10.25
C ILE A 153 -7.48 -12.43 9.25
N GLU A 154 -8.49 -13.31 9.32
CA GLU A 154 -8.65 -14.42 8.38
C GLU A 154 -8.94 -13.93 6.96
N SER A 155 -9.58 -12.76 6.81
CA SER A 155 -9.81 -12.12 5.51
C SER A 155 -8.54 -11.52 4.92
N VAL A 156 -7.58 -11.14 5.76
CA VAL A 156 -6.23 -10.76 5.31
C VAL A 156 -5.48 -12.01 4.83
N GLY A 157 -5.85 -13.18 5.35
CA GLY A 157 -5.42 -14.48 4.86
C GLY A 157 -3.93 -14.74 5.06
N ASP A 158 -3.40 -15.74 4.35
CA ASP A 158 -1.97 -15.99 4.36
C ASP A 158 -1.23 -14.83 3.69
N LEU A 159 -0.38 -14.16 4.49
CA LEU A 159 0.48 -13.08 4.04
C LEU A 159 1.74 -13.60 3.36
N HIS A 160 2.06 -14.88 3.54
CA HIS A 160 3.11 -15.57 2.83
C HIS A 160 2.63 -15.87 1.40
N GLY A 161 3.39 -15.41 0.41
CA GLY A 161 3.13 -15.77 -0.97
C GLY A 161 3.34 -17.27 -1.18
N GLU A 162 2.83 -17.81 -2.28
CA GLU A 162 3.00 -19.23 -2.68
C GLU A 162 4.48 -19.67 -2.78
N TRP A 163 5.41 -18.71 -2.83
CA TRP A 163 6.85 -18.90 -2.94
C TRP A 163 7.60 -18.70 -1.61
N CYS A 164 6.92 -18.33 -0.53
CA CYS A 164 7.55 -18.14 0.78
C CYS A 164 7.61 -19.48 1.53
N THR A 165 8.83 -19.97 1.77
CA THR A 165 9.08 -21.24 2.47
C THR A 165 9.45 -21.08 3.94
N ASP A 166 9.58 -19.83 4.40
CA ASP A 166 9.97 -19.54 5.77
C ASP A 166 8.82 -19.75 6.75
N LYS A 167 9.20 -19.92 8.03
CA LYS A 167 8.23 -20.04 9.11
C LYS A 167 7.50 -18.70 9.28
N PRO A 168 6.21 -18.73 9.63
CA PRO A 168 5.47 -17.51 9.92
C PRO A 168 6.16 -16.69 11.00
N MET A 169 6.59 -15.49 10.64
CA MET A 169 7.00 -14.50 11.62
C MET A 169 5.74 -13.86 12.22
N PRO A 170 5.74 -13.53 13.53
CA PRO A 170 4.61 -12.85 14.14
C PRO A 170 4.39 -11.51 13.44
N HIS A 171 3.21 -11.31 12.88
CA HIS A 171 2.73 -10.01 12.43
C HIS A 171 1.64 -9.54 13.40
N THR A 172 1.56 -8.22 13.60
CA THR A 172 0.49 -7.64 14.43
C THR A 172 -0.59 -7.09 13.52
N PHE A 173 -1.84 -7.45 13.78
CA PHE A 173 -3.00 -6.89 13.09
C PHE A 173 -4.00 -6.41 14.14
N ARG A 174 -4.38 -5.14 14.08
CA ARG A 174 -5.33 -4.53 15.03
C ARG A 174 -6.39 -3.75 14.30
N ASP A 175 -7.65 -3.99 14.65
CA ASP A 175 -8.77 -3.16 14.20
C ASP A 175 -9.17 -2.18 15.31
N LEU A 176 -8.68 -0.94 15.21
CA LEU A 176 -8.91 0.09 16.21
C LEU A 176 -10.33 0.66 16.15
N ARG A 177 -11.14 0.30 15.15
CA ARG A 177 -12.58 0.62 15.14
C ARG A 177 -13.34 -0.11 16.25
N GLN A 178 -12.74 -1.18 16.79
CA GLN A 178 -13.33 -2.02 17.84
C GLN A 178 -12.82 -1.68 19.25
N ASP A 179 -11.82 -0.79 19.37
CA ASP A 179 -11.28 -0.33 20.66
C ASP A 179 -11.98 0.98 21.09
N PRO A 180 -12.80 0.97 22.16
CA PRO A 180 -13.55 2.15 22.64
C PRO A 180 -12.71 3.19 23.38
#